data_AF-A0A0F4RG15-F1
#
_entry.id   AF-A0A0F4RG15-F1
#
_cell.length_a   1.000
_cell.length_b   1.000
_cell.length_c   1.000
_cell.angle_alpha   90.00
_cell.angle_beta   90.00
_cell.angle_gamma   90.00
#
_symmetry.space_group_name_H-M   'P 1'
#
loop_
_entity.id
_entity.type
_entity.pdbx_description
1 polymer ?
#
loop_
_entity_poly.entity_id
_entity_poly.type
_entity_poly.pdbx_seq_one_letter_code
_entity_poly.pdbx_strand_id
1 'polypeptide(L)'
;MQREFGISLFCFANLLAAEAVADCPQGQEVFTSCQIEGRGTEVRVCFDNQIATYHYGPIGGPADLVLSETIERVDFVPWSGVGSAISEAVTFYNLDYGYNVGGGFERPFSEEEMRLPQRRFGWVEVTESGTRVASLSCIPETVSYGFGGGIHDAKLAAGQTWDWDSQTWVSNQFQSTPVLTSDRAYGQDFDCLPASEFNLNGLRMGDPLAAFAKLGTPEATDDVSFSDEPIDRMTLNGANIDFYQDMVVTMSATSPRWQMPSGLRVGLTRGEVIAILGRVPASYTARAEDFAIPVCSDGDSIAFSKWFALIAFGQDKRVNGLTFVTPSE
;
A
#
# COMPACT_ATOMS: atom_id res chain seq x y z
N MET A 1 -30.66 13.73 73.37
CA MET A 1 -29.20 13.62 73.17
C MET A 1 -29.00 12.50 72.17
N GLN A 2 -28.67 12.87 70.93
CA GLN A 2 -28.64 12.02 69.74
C GLN A 2 -27.50 10.99 69.81
N ARG A 3 -27.70 9.80 69.26
CA ARG A 3 -26.62 8.85 68.97
C ARG A 3 -26.90 8.24 67.59
N GLU A 4 -25.91 8.38 66.73
CA GLU A 4 -26.03 8.38 65.27
C GLU A 4 -26.19 6.98 64.65
N PHE A 5 -26.99 6.91 63.58
CA PHE A 5 -27.06 5.80 62.65
C PHE A 5 -25.91 5.92 61.64
N GLY A 6 -24.93 5.03 61.73
CA GLY A 6 -23.90 4.86 60.70
C GLY A 6 -24.46 4.02 59.55
N ILE A 7 -24.76 4.67 58.42
CA ILE A 7 -25.13 4.01 57.16
C ILE A 7 -23.83 3.63 56.44
N SER A 8 -23.54 2.34 56.37
CA SER A 8 -22.42 1.79 55.60
C SER A 8 -22.81 1.71 54.13
N LEU A 9 -22.29 2.62 53.31
CA LEU A 9 -22.47 2.66 51.87
C LEU A 9 -21.58 1.57 51.24
N PHE A 10 -22.16 0.44 50.84
CA PHE A 10 -21.47 -0.56 50.02
C PHE A 10 -21.35 -0.04 48.58
N CYS A 11 -20.18 0.50 48.23
CA CYS A 11 -19.81 0.76 46.84
C CYS A 11 -19.59 -0.59 46.13
N PHE A 12 -20.61 -1.05 45.40
CA PHE A 12 -20.45 -2.09 44.38
C PHE A 12 -19.60 -1.50 43.24
N ALA A 13 -18.33 -1.92 43.18
CA ALA A 13 -17.48 -1.69 42.02
C ALA A 13 -18.07 -2.49 40.85
N ASN A 14 -18.64 -1.79 39.87
CA ASN A 14 -18.99 -2.38 38.58
C ASN A 14 -17.70 -2.77 37.87
N LEU A 15 -17.34 -4.05 37.95
CA LEU A 15 -16.41 -4.67 37.02
C LEU A 15 -17.07 -4.64 35.64
N LEU A 16 -16.67 -3.69 34.80
CA LEU A 16 -16.93 -3.74 33.37
C LEU A 16 -16.20 -4.97 32.83
N ALA A 17 -16.92 -6.06 32.63
CA ALA A 17 -16.43 -7.17 31.84
C ALA A 17 -16.21 -6.62 30.43
N ALA A 18 -14.95 -6.56 29.98
CA ALA A 18 -14.68 -6.45 28.57
C ALA A 18 -15.22 -7.73 27.93
N GLU A 19 -16.36 -7.62 27.24
CA GLU A 19 -16.90 -8.74 26.48
C GLU A 19 -15.83 -9.17 25.48
N ALA A 20 -15.43 -10.45 25.57
CA ALA A 20 -14.60 -11.07 24.56
C ALA A 20 -15.33 -10.92 23.22
N VAL A 21 -14.78 -10.12 22.32
CA VAL A 21 -15.37 -9.86 21.02
C VAL A 21 -15.10 -11.06 20.12
N ALA A 22 -15.87 -12.13 20.35
CA ALA A 22 -15.90 -13.33 19.52
C ALA A 22 -16.80 -13.14 18.27
N ASP A 23 -17.34 -11.94 18.07
CA ASP A 23 -18.13 -11.53 16.90
C ASP A 23 -17.42 -10.43 16.10
N CYS A 24 -17.94 -10.05 14.93
CA CYS A 24 -17.49 -8.83 14.29
C CYS A 24 -17.78 -7.60 15.17
N PRO A 25 -16.93 -6.54 15.12
CA PRO A 25 -17.24 -5.27 15.76
C PRO A 25 -18.65 -4.79 15.38
N GLN A 26 -19.32 -4.09 16.29
CA GLN A 26 -20.69 -3.66 16.08
C GLN A 26 -20.84 -2.86 14.78
N GLY A 27 -21.72 -3.32 13.89
CA GLY A 27 -21.98 -2.69 12.59
C GLY A 27 -21.15 -3.24 11.43
N GLN A 28 -20.18 -4.11 11.70
CA GLN A 28 -19.44 -4.84 10.68
C GLN A 28 -20.04 -6.21 10.41
N GLU A 29 -19.82 -6.71 9.21
CA GLU A 29 -20.16 -8.07 8.80
C GLU A 29 -18.91 -8.89 8.48
N VAL A 30 -19.03 -10.22 8.50
CA VAL A 30 -17.92 -11.13 8.24
C VAL A 30 -17.63 -11.17 6.74
N PHE A 31 -16.41 -10.81 6.33
CA PHE A 31 -15.91 -11.09 4.98
C PHE A 31 -15.49 -12.57 4.87
N THR A 32 -14.59 -13.00 5.76
CA THR A 32 -14.19 -14.40 5.88
C THR A 32 -13.78 -14.75 7.29
N SER A 33 -13.97 -16.00 7.71
CA SER A 33 -13.45 -16.53 8.97
C SER A 33 -13.20 -18.03 8.88
N CYS A 34 -12.27 -18.53 9.69
CA CYS A 34 -12.02 -19.96 9.83
C CYS A 34 -11.22 -20.28 11.10
N GLN A 35 -11.23 -21.56 11.49
CA GLN A 35 -10.26 -22.12 12.44
C GLN A 35 -9.03 -22.62 11.69
N ILE A 36 -7.85 -22.36 12.23
CA ILE A 36 -6.57 -22.77 11.65
C ILE A 36 -6.24 -24.20 12.05
N GLU A 37 -5.92 -25.03 11.05
CA GLU A 37 -5.63 -26.44 11.25
C GLU A 37 -4.46 -26.64 12.22
N GLY A 38 -4.68 -27.49 13.23
CA GLY A 38 -3.64 -27.89 14.20
C GLY A 38 -3.17 -26.81 15.17
N ARG A 39 -3.79 -25.63 15.24
CA ARG A 39 -3.32 -24.51 16.08
C ARG A 39 -4.21 -24.10 17.24
N GLY A 40 -5.48 -24.48 17.26
CA GLY A 40 -6.44 -24.00 18.28
C GLY A 40 -6.69 -22.50 18.22
N THR A 41 -6.38 -21.88 17.08
CA THR A 41 -6.57 -20.45 16.79
C THR A 41 -7.58 -20.26 15.66
N GLU A 42 -8.23 -19.12 15.60
CA GLU A 42 -9.08 -18.69 14.49
C GLU A 42 -8.59 -17.37 13.89
N VAL A 43 -8.99 -17.14 12.64
CA VAL A 43 -8.84 -15.87 11.95
C VAL A 43 -10.20 -15.38 11.51
N ARG A 44 -10.40 -14.07 11.56
CA ARG A 44 -11.61 -13.41 11.07
C ARG A 44 -11.28 -12.08 10.44
N VAL A 45 -11.91 -11.82 9.31
CA VAL A 45 -11.96 -10.52 8.68
C VAL A 45 -13.40 -10.02 8.74
N CYS A 46 -13.57 -8.83 9.29
CA CYS A 46 -14.84 -8.11 9.30
C CYS A 46 -14.70 -6.79 8.54
N PHE A 47 -15.81 -6.23 8.07
CA PHE A 47 -15.78 -4.94 7.40
C PHE A 47 -17.15 -4.23 7.47
N ASP A 48 -17.12 -2.93 7.22
CA ASP A 48 -18.26 -2.10 6.85
C ASP A 48 -17.87 -1.23 5.64
N ASN A 49 -18.63 -0.17 5.35
CA ASN A 49 -18.34 0.73 4.22
C ASN A 49 -17.13 1.66 4.43
N GLN A 50 -16.52 1.68 5.62
CA GLN A 50 -15.44 2.59 6.00
C GLN A 50 -14.16 1.86 6.37
N ILE A 51 -14.26 0.73 7.06
CA ILE A 51 -13.11 0.03 7.64
C ILE A 51 -13.24 -1.48 7.49
N ALA A 52 -12.13 -2.14 7.24
CA ALA A 52 -11.96 -3.58 7.38
C ALA A 52 -11.09 -3.87 8.61
N THR A 53 -11.37 -4.96 9.31
CA THR A 53 -10.65 -5.38 10.52
C THR A 53 -10.23 -6.83 10.39
N TYR A 54 -9.04 -7.14 10.89
CA TYR A 54 -8.44 -8.46 10.96
C TYR A 54 -8.26 -8.84 12.42
N HIS A 55 -8.74 -10.02 12.79
CA HIS A 55 -8.63 -10.58 14.13
C HIS A 55 -8.00 -11.97 14.03
N TYR A 56 -6.96 -12.22 14.82
CA TYR A 56 -6.33 -13.54 14.98
C TYR A 56 -6.10 -13.85 16.45
N GLY A 57 -6.45 -15.05 16.90
CA GLY A 57 -6.27 -15.45 18.30
C GLY A 57 -6.87 -16.83 18.61
N PRO A 58 -6.92 -17.24 19.89
CA PRO A 58 -7.54 -18.50 20.32
C PRO A 58 -9.02 -18.60 19.92
N ILE A 59 -9.46 -19.81 19.58
CA ILE A 59 -10.87 -20.08 19.22
C ILE A 59 -11.80 -19.66 20.36
N GLY A 60 -12.76 -18.78 20.05
CA GLY A 60 -13.73 -18.24 21.02
C GLY A 60 -13.12 -17.38 22.15
N GLY A 61 -11.83 -17.05 22.08
CA GLY A 61 -11.13 -16.20 23.03
C GLY A 61 -10.91 -14.77 22.50
N PRO A 62 -10.23 -13.90 23.28
CA PRO A 62 -9.83 -12.59 22.80
C PRO A 62 -8.79 -12.72 21.67
N ALA A 63 -8.84 -11.82 20.70
CA ALA A 63 -7.84 -11.77 19.64
C ALA A 63 -6.45 -11.38 20.20
N ASP A 64 -5.42 -12.12 19.80
CA ASP A 64 -4.02 -11.82 20.12
C ASP A 64 -3.48 -10.70 19.22
N LEU A 65 -4.01 -10.58 17.99
CA LEU A 65 -3.68 -9.55 17.02
C LEU A 65 -4.95 -8.98 16.40
N VAL A 66 -5.10 -7.66 16.48
CA VAL A 66 -6.17 -6.91 15.82
C VAL A 66 -5.52 -5.84 14.95
N LEU A 67 -5.86 -5.83 13.66
CA LEU A 67 -5.43 -4.82 12.69
C LEU A 67 -6.66 -4.21 12.03
N SER A 68 -6.56 -2.95 11.62
CA SER A 68 -7.65 -2.28 10.91
C SER A 68 -7.09 -1.40 9.81
N GLU A 69 -7.80 -1.30 8.70
CA GLU A 69 -7.46 -0.41 7.58
C GLU A 69 -8.74 0.07 6.90
N THR A 70 -8.72 1.29 6.35
CA THR A 70 -9.90 1.84 5.68
C THR A 70 -10.23 1.05 4.41
N ILE A 71 -11.50 1.02 4.01
CA ILE A 71 -11.93 0.37 2.76
C ILE A 71 -11.18 0.94 1.56
N GLU A 72 -10.89 2.24 1.53
CA GLU A 72 -10.12 2.87 0.45
C GLU A 72 -8.68 2.32 0.36
N ARG A 73 -8.09 1.96 1.50
CA ARG A 73 -6.67 1.62 1.59
C ARG A 73 -6.38 0.13 1.61
N VAL A 74 -7.28 -0.67 2.19
CA VAL A 74 -7.08 -2.10 2.41
C VAL A 74 -6.79 -2.82 1.09
N ASP A 75 -5.79 -3.71 1.10
CA ASP A 75 -5.36 -4.44 -0.10
C ASP A 75 -6.24 -5.67 -0.30
N PHE A 76 -7.36 -5.46 -0.96
CA PHE A 76 -8.31 -6.51 -1.34
C PHE A 76 -8.08 -6.93 -2.79
N VAL A 77 -8.03 -8.24 -3.02
CA VAL A 77 -7.89 -8.85 -4.35
C VAL A 77 -9.17 -9.61 -4.67
N PRO A 78 -9.95 -9.17 -5.68
CA PRO A 78 -11.14 -9.87 -6.10
C PRO A 78 -10.79 -11.17 -6.84
N TRP A 79 -11.78 -12.07 -6.94
CA TRP A 79 -11.63 -13.28 -7.75
C TRP A 79 -11.44 -12.90 -9.22
N SER A 80 -10.50 -13.54 -9.90
CA SER A 80 -10.15 -13.22 -11.29
C SER A 80 -11.22 -13.55 -12.33
N GLY A 81 -12.29 -14.23 -11.93
CA GLY A 81 -13.30 -14.77 -12.84
C GLY A 81 -12.85 -16.01 -13.61
N VAL A 82 -11.65 -16.52 -13.33
CA VAL A 82 -11.04 -17.67 -14.02
C VAL A 82 -10.80 -18.81 -13.03
N GLY A 83 -11.20 -20.02 -13.43
CA GLY A 83 -10.99 -21.26 -12.66
C GLY A 83 -12.24 -21.78 -11.95
N SER A 84 -12.13 -22.96 -11.35
CA SER A 84 -13.17 -23.58 -10.52
C SER A 84 -13.19 -22.99 -9.10
N ALA A 85 -12.02 -22.66 -8.58
CA ALA A 85 -11.82 -22.10 -7.27
C ALA A 85 -12.19 -20.60 -7.28
N ILE A 86 -13.38 -20.30 -6.74
CA ILE A 86 -13.81 -18.93 -6.49
C ILE A 86 -13.23 -18.51 -5.15
N SER A 87 -12.37 -17.50 -5.16
CA SER A 87 -11.71 -17.04 -3.95
C SER A 87 -11.31 -15.58 -4.02
N GLU A 88 -11.39 -14.91 -2.89
CA GLU A 88 -10.97 -13.54 -2.68
C GLU A 88 -10.06 -13.47 -1.47
N ALA A 89 -9.23 -12.43 -1.42
CA ALA A 89 -8.30 -12.25 -0.33
C ALA A 89 -8.16 -10.78 0.06
N VAL A 90 -7.77 -10.56 1.30
CA VAL A 90 -7.46 -9.24 1.84
C VAL A 90 -6.15 -9.32 2.60
N THR A 91 -5.29 -8.32 2.41
CA THR A 91 -4.01 -8.21 3.12
C THR A 91 -4.05 -7.03 4.06
N PHE A 92 -3.70 -7.29 5.32
CA PHE A 92 -3.45 -6.26 6.33
C PHE A 92 -1.95 -6.13 6.57
N TYR A 93 -1.46 -4.91 6.71
CA TYR A 93 -0.04 -4.65 6.91
C TYR A 93 0.22 -4.11 8.32
N ASN A 94 1.29 -4.58 8.95
CA ASN A 94 1.80 -4.07 10.22
C ASN A 94 3.32 -4.02 10.15
N LEU A 95 3.87 -2.81 10.01
CA LEU A 95 5.30 -2.60 9.74
C LEU A 95 5.72 -3.40 8.49
N ASP A 96 6.74 -4.25 8.63
CA ASP A 96 7.25 -5.09 7.55
C ASP A 96 6.41 -6.35 7.32
N TYR A 97 5.40 -6.63 8.14
CA TYR A 97 4.58 -7.82 8.00
C TYR A 97 3.31 -7.59 7.18
N GLY A 98 2.99 -8.53 6.30
CA GLY A 98 1.70 -8.62 5.60
C GLY A 98 0.95 -9.89 6.01
N TYR A 99 -0.35 -9.77 6.27
CA TYR A 99 -1.25 -10.86 6.65
C TYR A 99 -2.33 -11.00 5.59
N ASN A 100 -2.08 -11.85 4.59
CA ASN A 100 -3.04 -12.15 3.53
C ASN A 100 -3.99 -13.24 4.01
N VAL A 101 -5.26 -12.89 4.17
CA VAL A 101 -6.32 -13.81 4.56
C VAL A 101 -7.25 -13.99 3.37
N GLY A 102 -7.51 -15.25 3.02
CA GLY A 102 -8.44 -15.56 1.95
C GLY A 102 -9.41 -16.67 2.29
N GLY A 103 -10.55 -16.61 1.62
CA GLY A 103 -11.62 -17.59 1.69
C GLY A 103 -12.13 -17.90 0.30
N GLY A 104 -12.58 -19.13 0.10
CA GLY A 104 -13.04 -19.57 -1.20
C GLY A 104 -13.80 -20.89 -1.17
N PHE A 105 -14.28 -21.27 -2.35
CA PHE A 105 -14.88 -22.57 -2.59
C PHE A 105 -14.72 -23.03 -4.03
N GLU A 106 -14.83 -24.33 -4.25
CA GLU A 106 -14.88 -24.92 -5.59
C GLU A 106 -16.28 -24.84 -6.17
N ARG A 107 -16.41 -24.24 -7.35
CA ARG A 107 -17.64 -24.21 -8.13
C ARG A 107 -17.94 -25.61 -8.68
N PRO A 108 -19.15 -26.16 -8.46
CA PRO A 108 -19.56 -27.41 -9.11
C PRO A 108 -19.86 -27.17 -10.61
N PHE A 109 -19.47 -28.11 -11.48
CA PHE A 109 -19.71 -28.06 -12.94
C PHE A 109 -20.65 -29.16 -13.43
N SER A 110 -21.07 -30.09 -12.57
CA SER A 110 -22.01 -31.17 -12.88
C SER A 110 -23.16 -31.26 -11.87
N GLU A 111 -24.26 -31.89 -12.27
CA GLU A 111 -25.38 -32.19 -11.36
C GLU A 111 -24.96 -33.07 -10.18
N GLU A 112 -24.00 -33.97 -10.38
CA GLU A 112 -23.45 -34.81 -9.31
C GLU A 112 -22.68 -33.96 -8.29
N GLU A 113 -21.81 -33.06 -8.75
CA GLU A 113 -21.06 -32.15 -7.87
C GLU A 113 -21.99 -31.15 -7.17
N MET A 114 -23.06 -30.69 -7.81
CA MET A 114 -24.07 -29.82 -7.19
C MET A 114 -24.82 -30.49 -6.03
N ARG A 115 -24.78 -31.83 -5.92
CA ARG A 115 -25.38 -32.58 -4.80
C ARG A 115 -24.42 -32.80 -3.64
N LEU A 116 -23.12 -32.55 -3.83
CA LEU A 116 -22.13 -32.65 -2.77
C LEU A 116 -22.09 -31.36 -1.94
N PRO A 117 -21.71 -31.42 -0.65
CA PRO A 117 -21.40 -30.22 0.11
C PRO A 117 -20.35 -29.38 -0.60
N GLN A 118 -20.56 -28.07 -0.63
CA GLN A 118 -19.63 -27.12 -1.24
C GLN A 118 -18.25 -27.24 -0.60
N ARG A 119 -17.22 -27.50 -1.41
CA ARG A 119 -15.84 -27.67 -0.92
C ARG A 119 -15.24 -26.29 -0.66
N ARG A 120 -15.20 -25.90 0.61
CA ARG A 120 -14.65 -24.62 1.06
C ARG A 120 -13.18 -24.75 1.40
N PHE A 121 -12.46 -23.66 1.27
CA PHE A 121 -11.06 -23.55 1.68
C PHE A 121 -10.78 -22.12 2.14
N GLY A 122 -9.76 -21.97 2.97
CA GLY A 122 -9.29 -20.67 3.42
C GLY A 122 -7.84 -20.78 3.84
N TRP A 123 -7.18 -19.63 3.94
CA TRP A 123 -5.77 -19.56 4.27
C TRP A 123 -5.41 -18.27 4.99
N VAL A 124 -4.26 -18.32 5.66
CA VAL A 124 -3.51 -17.13 6.07
C VAL A 124 -2.09 -17.28 5.57
N GLU A 125 -1.64 -16.36 4.71
CA GLU A 125 -0.25 -16.24 4.30
C GLU A 125 0.37 -15.02 5.00
N VAL A 126 1.55 -15.20 5.59
CA VAL A 126 2.27 -14.13 6.27
C VAL A 126 3.55 -13.83 5.50
N THR A 127 3.75 -12.55 5.18
CA THR A 127 4.97 -12.04 4.55
C THR A 127 5.75 -11.16 5.52
N GLU A 128 7.06 -11.11 5.36
CA GLU A 128 7.97 -10.14 5.97
C GLU A 128 8.76 -9.48 4.83
N SER A 129 8.64 -8.16 4.69
CA SER A 129 9.21 -7.38 3.58
C SER A 129 8.91 -8.00 2.21
N GLY A 130 7.66 -8.46 2.01
CA GLY A 130 7.22 -9.12 0.78
C GLY A 130 7.63 -10.58 0.61
N THR A 131 8.47 -11.13 1.48
CA THR A 131 8.89 -12.55 1.44
C THR A 131 7.98 -13.38 2.33
N ARG A 132 7.46 -14.50 1.83
CA ARG A 132 6.62 -15.40 2.63
C ARG A 132 7.39 -16.05 3.78
N VAL A 133 6.91 -15.85 5.00
CA VAL A 133 7.48 -16.41 6.25
C VAL A 133 6.56 -17.45 6.91
N ALA A 134 5.26 -17.46 6.60
CA ALA A 134 4.34 -18.51 7.05
C ALA A 134 3.18 -18.73 6.06
N SER A 135 2.63 -19.94 6.07
CA SER A 135 1.41 -20.30 5.34
C SER A 135 0.58 -21.23 6.23
N LEU A 136 -0.66 -20.86 6.48
CA LEU A 136 -1.60 -21.55 7.35
C LEU A 136 -2.84 -21.93 6.55
N SER A 137 -3.33 -23.15 6.75
CA SER A 137 -4.56 -23.63 6.13
C SER A 137 -5.70 -23.65 7.13
N CYS A 138 -6.89 -23.27 6.67
CA CYS A 138 -8.12 -23.37 7.44
C CYS A 138 -8.65 -24.81 7.46
N ILE A 139 -9.34 -25.18 8.54
CA ILE A 139 -10.21 -26.37 8.57
C ILE A 139 -11.41 -26.11 7.64
N PRO A 140 -11.59 -26.86 6.54
CA PRO A 140 -12.60 -26.58 5.51
C PRO A 140 -14.03 -26.35 6.04
N GLU A 141 -14.44 -27.15 7.02
CA GLU A 141 -15.79 -27.12 7.61
C GLU A 141 -16.06 -25.86 8.45
N THR A 142 -15.01 -25.14 8.83
CA THR A 142 -15.10 -23.92 9.63
C THR A 142 -15.01 -22.65 8.79
N VAL A 143 -14.73 -22.78 7.49
CA VAL A 143 -14.61 -21.64 6.59
C VAL A 143 -15.98 -21.00 6.36
N SER A 144 -16.14 -19.76 6.80
CA SER A 144 -17.21 -18.88 6.39
C SER A 144 -16.69 -17.93 5.31
N TYR A 145 -17.30 -17.96 4.13
CA TYR A 145 -17.02 -17.05 3.03
C TYR A 145 -18.25 -16.99 2.11
N GLY A 146 -18.71 -15.78 1.81
CA GLY A 146 -19.75 -15.51 0.81
C GLY A 146 -19.12 -14.85 -0.40
N PHE A 147 -19.21 -15.51 -1.56
CA PHE A 147 -18.80 -14.88 -2.82
C PHE A 147 -19.88 -13.89 -3.30
N GLY A 148 -19.44 -12.75 -3.80
CA GLY A 148 -20.30 -11.70 -4.31
C GLY A 148 -20.63 -10.67 -3.23
N GLY A 149 -20.37 -9.41 -3.54
CA GLY A 149 -20.56 -8.30 -2.64
C GLY A 149 -19.38 -8.05 -1.69
N GLY A 150 -19.69 -7.48 -0.53
CA GLY A 150 -18.76 -7.23 0.56
C GLY A 150 -17.68 -6.18 0.28
N ILE A 151 -16.40 -6.48 0.54
CA ILE A 151 -15.32 -5.50 0.41
C ILE A 151 -15.22 -4.96 -1.03
N HIS A 152 -15.50 -5.79 -2.04
CA HIS A 152 -15.55 -5.35 -3.43
C HIS A 152 -16.56 -4.21 -3.62
N ASP A 153 -17.80 -4.40 -3.15
CA ASP A 153 -18.87 -3.41 -3.28
C ASP A 153 -18.60 -2.17 -2.42
N ALA A 154 -18.02 -2.36 -1.23
CA ALA A 154 -17.58 -1.26 -0.38
C ALA A 154 -16.52 -0.39 -1.10
N LYS A 155 -15.57 -1.00 -1.82
CA LYS A 155 -14.58 -0.28 -2.63
C LYS A 155 -15.18 0.43 -3.83
N LEU A 156 -16.13 -0.21 -4.53
CA LEU A 156 -16.88 0.46 -5.60
C LEU A 156 -17.66 1.67 -5.05
N ALA A 157 -18.30 1.52 -3.89
CA ALA A 157 -19.03 2.60 -3.22
C ALA A 157 -18.11 3.74 -2.75
N ALA A 158 -16.86 3.42 -2.38
CA ALA A 158 -15.80 4.38 -2.12
C ALA A 158 -15.25 5.05 -3.40
N GLY A 159 -15.82 4.74 -4.56
CA GLY A 159 -15.44 5.34 -5.84
C GLY A 159 -14.10 4.80 -6.37
N GLN A 160 -13.76 3.55 -6.07
CA GLN A 160 -12.58 2.89 -6.63
C GLN A 160 -12.96 1.88 -7.72
N THR A 161 -12.06 1.65 -8.66
CA THR A 161 -12.18 0.60 -9.68
C THR A 161 -10.97 -0.32 -9.60
N TRP A 162 -11.20 -1.62 -9.78
CA TRP A 162 -10.12 -2.60 -9.84
C TRP A 162 -9.42 -2.55 -11.20
N ASP A 163 -8.11 -2.33 -11.19
CA ASP A 163 -7.25 -2.40 -12.36
C ASP A 163 -6.61 -3.80 -12.48
N TRP A 164 -6.98 -4.54 -13.52
CA TRP A 164 -6.57 -5.93 -13.71
C TRP A 164 -5.09 -6.10 -14.04
N ASP A 165 -4.48 -5.11 -14.69
CA ASP A 165 -3.09 -5.19 -15.14
C ASP A 165 -2.14 -5.02 -13.94
N SER A 166 -2.32 -3.95 -13.17
CA SER A 166 -1.54 -3.66 -11.96
C SER A 166 -1.97 -4.47 -10.74
N GLN A 167 -3.17 -5.06 -10.77
CA GLN A 167 -3.82 -5.73 -9.64
C GLN A 167 -3.90 -4.81 -8.41
N THR A 168 -4.35 -3.59 -8.64
CA THR A 168 -4.58 -2.59 -7.59
C THR A 168 -5.92 -1.88 -7.78
N TRP A 169 -6.44 -1.31 -6.69
CA TRP A 169 -7.59 -0.41 -6.76
C TRP A 169 -7.13 1.00 -7.11
N VAL A 170 -7.84 1.64 -8.02
CA VAL A 170 -7.58 3.01 -8.49
C VAL A 170 -8.79 3.87 -8.13
N SER A 171 -8.58 5.01 -7.46
CA SER A 171 -9.69 5.92 -7.21
C SER A 171 -10.15 6.61 -8.51
N ASN A 172 -11.47 6.63 -8.73
CA ASN A 172 -12.12 7.28 -9.87
C ASN A 172 -11.93 8.81 -9.85
N GLN A 173 -11.47 9.37 -8.74
CA GLN A 173 -11.12 10.78 -8.61
C GLN A 173 -9.76 11.12 -9.25
N PHE A 174 -8.96 10.12 -9.62
CA PHE A 174 -7.73 10.35 -10.39
C PHE A 174 -8.06 10.60 -11.86
N GLN A 175 -8.21 11.88 -12.19
CA GLN A 175 -8.13 12.38 -13.56
C GLN A 175 -6.88 13.24 -13.68
N SER A 176 -5.87 12.72 -14.37
CA SER A 176 -4.64 13.44 -14.68
C SER A 176 -4.40 13.41 -16.18
N THR A 177 -3.82 14.48 -16.70
CA THR A 177 -3.26 14.45 -18.05
C THR A 177 -2.02 13.54 -18.02
N PRO A 178 -1.93 12.54 -18.92
CA PRO A 178 -0.75 11.68 -19.01
C PRO A 178 0.55 12.50 -19.09
N VAL A 179 1.49 12.23 -18.18
CA VAL A 179 2.78 12.94 -18.15
C VAL A 179 3.92 12.18 -18.81
N LEU A 180 3.75 10.88 -19.06
CA LEU A 180 4.78 10.10 -19.73
C LEU A 180 4.76 10.39 -21.24
N THR A 181 5.87 10.90 -21.76
CA THR A 181 6.05 11.16 -23.18
C THR A 181 6.99 10.11 -23.77
N SER A 182 7.05 10.06 -25.10
CA SER A 182 8.08 9.28 -25.80
C SER A 182 9.03 10.26 -26.47
N ASP A 183 10.32 10.01 -26.30
CA ASP A 183 11.40 10.78 -26.90
C ASP A 183 12.33 9.84 -27.67
N ARG A 184 13.12 10.41 -28.59
CA ARG A 184 14.03 9.66 -29.44
C ARG A 184 15.44 10.18 -29.30
N ALA A 185 16.31 9.36 -28.71
CA ALA A 185 17.74 9.64 -28.60
C ALA A 185 18.55 8.46 -29.15
N TYR A 186 19.64 8.76 -29.85
CA TYR A 186 20.55 7.75 -30.42
C TYR A 186 19.83 6.69 -31.28
N GLY A 187 18.76 7.08 -31.96
CA GLY A 187 17.97 6.21 -32.82
C GLY A 187 17.01 5.25 -32.10
N GLN A 188 16.95 5.28 -30.77
CA GLN A 188 16.02 4.50 -29.95
C GLN A 188 14.91 5.40 -29.39
N ASP A 189 13.68 4.89 -29.40
CA ASP A 189 12.56 5.52 -28.72
C ASP A 189 12.56 5.05 -27.26
N PHE A 190 12.40 5.98 -26.32
CA PHE A 190 12.30 5.68 -24.90
C PHE A 190 11.21 6.54 -24.25
N ASP A 191 10.65 6.04 -23.16
CA ASP A 191 9.68 6.79 -22.37
C ASP A 191 10.41 7.69 -21.37
N CYS A 192 9.92 8.92 -21.22
CA CYS A 192 10.54 9.93 -20.37
C CYS A 192 9.51 10.83 -19.69
N LEU A 193 9.96 11.55 -18.66
CA LEU A 193 9.22 12.61 -17.99
C LEU A 193 9.75 13.98 -18.42
N PRO A 194 8.89 14.99 -18.64
CA PRO A 194 9.36 16.34 -18.91
C PRO A 194 10.12 16.88 -17.71
N ALA A 195 11.13 17.73 -17.93
CA ALA A 195 11.96 18.29 -16.86
C ALA A 195 11.14 19.01 -15.76
N SER A 196 9.96 19.53 -16.11
CA SER A 196 9.03 20.13 -15.14
C SER A 196 8.58 19.16 -14.04
N GLU A 197 8.56 17.86 -14.29
CA GLU A 197 8.15 16.82 -13.33
C GLU A 197 9.24 16.50 -12.29
N PHE A 198 10.49 16.89 -12.51
CA PHE A 198 11.60 16.70 -11.57
C PHE A 198 11.59 17.78 -10.48
N ASN A 199 10.46 17.83 -9.79
CA ASN A 199 10.11 18.84 -8.81
C ASN A 199 9.37 18.20 -7.63
N LEU A 200 9.72 18.59 -6.40
CA LEU A 200 8.96 18.25 -5.20
C LEU A 200 8.51 19.54 -4.50
N ASN A 201 7.21 19.81 -4.52
CA ASN A 201 6.60 20.99 -3.86
C ASN A 201 7.22 22.35 -4.24
N GLY A 202 7.63 22.49 -5.50
CA GLY A 202 8.26 23.71 -6.01
C GLY A 202 9.79 23.66 -6.05
N LEU A 203 10.43 22.72 -5.36
CA LEU A 203 11.88 22.52 -5.34
C LEU A 203 12.30 21.68 -6.55
N ARG A 204 13.24 22.15 -7.38
CA ARG A 204 13.62 21.46 -8.63
C ARG A 204 14.99 20.83 -8.53
N MET A 205 15.15 19.73 -9.26
CA MET A 205 16.49 19.24 -9.59
C MET A 205 17.29 20.35 -10.29
N GLY A 206 18.58 20.48 -9.94
CA GLY A 206 19.44 21.54 -10.45
C GLY A 206 19.12 22.95 -9.94
N ASP A 207 18.22 23.14 -8.98
CA ASP A 207 18.11 24.45 -8.32
C ASP A 207 19.38 24.73 -7.48
N PRO A 208 19.84 25.98 -7.39
CA PRO A 208 20.94 26.34 -6.50
C PRO A 208 20.51 26.30 -5.03
N LEU A 209 21.44 26.04 -4.12
CA LEU A 209 21.23 25.99 -2.67
C LEU A 209 20.55 27.26 -2.14
N ALA A 210 20.81 28.42 -2.75
CA ALA A 210 20.16 29.69 -2.42
C ALA A 210 18.61 29.64 -2.51
N ALA A 211 18.04 28.79 -3.37
CA ALA A 211 16.59 28.60 -3.47
C ALA A 211 15.99 27.96 -2.20
N PHE A 212 16.82 27.31 -1.38
CA PHE A 212 16.44 26.55 -0.18
C PHE A 212 16.74 27.30 1.12
N ALA A 213 17.24 28.54 1.06
CA ALA A 213 17.69 29.30 2.24
C ALA A 213 16.62 29.49 3.33
N LYS A 214 15.33 29.36 2.99
CA LYS A 214 14.21 29.43 3.95
C LYS A 214 13.87 28.09 4.60
N LEU A 215 14.40 26.99 4.11
CA LEU A 215 14.09 25.63 4.55
C LEU A 215 15.10 25.10 5.58
N GLY A 216 16.31 25.65 5.59
CA GLY A 216 17.35 25.29 6.55
C GLY A 216 18.73 25.44 5.95
N THR A 217 19.72 24.93 6.68
CA THR A 217 21.11 24.79 6.23
C THR A 217 21.41 23.32 6.02
N PRO A 218 22.02 22.92 4.89
CA PRO A 218 22.43 21.55 4.69
C PRO A 218 23.65 21.22 5.56
N GLU A 219 23.85 19.94 5.83
CA GLU A 219 24.95 19.39 6.63
C GLU A 219 25.83 18.49 5.76
N ALA A 220 27.14 18.58 5.93
CA ALA A 220 28.08 17.67 5.26
C ALA A 220 27.79 16.22 5.68
N THR A 221 27.85 15.30 4.73
CA THR A 221 27.59 13.88 4.98
C THR A 221 28.83 13.03 4.69
N ASP A 222 28.82 11.79 5.20
CA ASP A 222 29.79 10.76 4.80
C ASP A 222 29.42 10.12 3.44
N ASP A 223 28.23 10.43 2.92
CA ASP A 223 27.81 10.01 1.58
C ASP A 223 28.55 10.84 0.51
N VAL A 224 28.68 10.26 -0.67
CA VAL A 224 29.30 10.91 -1.83
C VAL A 224 28.31 11.01 -2.98
N SER A 225 28.56 11.97 -3.85
CA SER A 225 27.86 12.15 -5.11
C SER A 225 28.18 10.99 -6.04
N PHE A 226 27.51 10.96 -7.18
CA PHE A 226 27.80 10.01 -8.26
C PHE A 226 29.21 10.13 -8.84
N SER A 227 29.93 11.22 -8.55
CA SER A 227 31.34 11.40 -8.93
C SER A 227 32.30 11.13 -7.77
N ASP A 228 31.86 10.40 -6.74
CA ASP A 228 32.63 10.11 -5.50
C ASP A 228 33.10 11.38 -4.75
N GLU A 229 32.39 12.51 -4.92
CA GLU A 229 32.70 13.77 -4.26
C GLU A 229 31.78 14.00 -3.05
N PRO A 230 32.24 14.65 -1.97
CA PRO A 230 31.39 14.93 -0.81
C PRO A 230 30.12 15.68 -1.17
N ILE A 231 29.00 15.30 -0.54
CA ILE A 231 27.71 16.01 -0.67
C ILE A 231 27.26 16.60 0.66
N ASP A 232 26.57 17.73 0.55
CA ASP A 232 25.82 18.31 1.66
C ASP A 232 24.35 17.88 1.55
N ARG A 233 23.73 17.50 2.67
CA ARG A 233 22.33 17.05 2.71
C ARG A 233 21.47 17.98 3.56
N MET A 234 20.31 18.34 3.04
CA MET A 234 19.23 18.95 3.78
C MET A 234 18.16 17.89 4.08
N THR A 235 18.04 17.52 5.36
CA THR A 235 16.99 16.60 5.81
C THR A 235 15.75 17.39 6.22
N LEU A 236 14.66 17.13 5.52
CA LEU A 236 13.33 17.68 5.79
C LEU A 236 12.42 16.55 6.29
N ASN A 237 11.27 16.92 6.86
CA ASN A 237 10.35 15.91 7.36
C ASN A 237 9.76 15.07 6.21
N GLY A 238 10.29 13.85 6.05
CA GLY A 238 9.92 12.89 5.02
C GLY A 238 10.51 13.17 3.64
N ALA A 239 11.61 13.93 3.56
CA ALA A 239 12.40 14.11 2.34
C ALA A 239 13.87 14.44 2.65
N ASN A 240 14.78 14.09 1.74
CA ASN A 240 16.17 14.52 1.76
C ASN A 240 16.52 15.19 0.43
N ILE A 241 17.35 16.24 0.48
CA ILE A 241 17.83 16.97 -0.69
C ILE A 241 19.35 17.06 -0.59
N ASP A 242 20.03 16.56 -1.61
CA ASP A 242 21.49 16.50 -1.63
C ASP A 242 22.05 17.50 -2.63
N PHE A 243 23.09 18.20 -2.19
CA PHE A 243 23.75 19.27 -2.91
C PHE A 243 25.19 18.88 -3.23
N TYR A 244 25.61 19.17 -4.45
CA TYR A 244 27.00 19.13 -4.88
C TYR A 244 27.31 20.43 -5.60
N GLN A 245 28.39 21.10 -5.19
CA GLN A 245 28.76 22.44 -5.69
C GLN A 245 27.59 23.44 -5.63
N ASP A 246 26.88 23.48 -4.49
CA ASP A 246 25.70 24.34 -4.26
C ASP A 246 24.52 24.08 -5.21
N MET A 247 24.45 22.92 -5.87
CA MET A 247 23.36 22.56 -6.79
C MET A 247 22.68 21.27 -6.36
N VAL A 248 21.35 21.21 -6.47
CA VAL A 248 20.59 19.98 -6.18
C VAL A 248 20.94 18.88 -7.16
N VAL A 249 21.48 17.77 -6.65
CA VAL A 249 21.86 16.60 -7.45
C VAL A 249 21.04 15.35 -7.13
N THR A 250 20.38 15.30 -5.97
CA THR A 250 19.44 14.24 -5.61
C THR A 250 18.33 14.80 -4.71
N MET A 251 17.11 14.30 -4.90
CA MET A 251 16.00 14.53 -3.98
C MET A 251 15.29 13.20 -3.71
N SER A 252 14.99 12.89 -2.46
CA SER A 252 14.18 11.72 -2.11
C SER A 252 13.02 12.11 -1.21
N ALA A 253 11.90 11.40 -1.33
CA ALA A 253 10.71 11.58 -0.53
C ALA A 253 10.15 10.23 -0.06
N THR A 254 9.81 10.16 1.22
CA THR A 254 9.18 9.02 1.90
C THR A 254 7.83 9.40 2.54
N SER A 255 7.36 10.61 2.28
CA SER A 255 6.11 11.16 2.82
C SER A 255 5.19 11.65 1.70
N PRO A 256 3.86 11.44 1.81
CA PRO A 256 2.88 11.86 0.80
C PRO A 256 2.78 13.38 0.64
N ARG A 257 3.36 14.16 1.57
CA ARG A 257 3.36 15.63 1.48
C ARG A 257 4.24 16.16 0.36
N TRP A 258 5.17 15.37 -0.15
CA TRP A 258 6.07 15.75 -1.24
C TRP A 258 5.52 15.19 -2.53
N GLN A 259 5.06 16.08 -3.41
CA GLN A 259 4.44 15.69 -4.68
C GLN A 259 5.10 16.35 -5.87
N MET A 260 5.11 15.60 -6.97
CA MET A 260 5.40 16.12 -8.30
C MET A 260 4.24 17.01 -8.80
N PRO A 261 4.47 17.85 -9.82
CA PRO A 261 3.40 18.67 -10.41
C PRO A 261 2.24 17.84 -10.95
N SER A 262 2.51 16.63 -11.47
CA SER A 262 1.48 15.64 -11.84
C SER A 262 0.64 15.10 -10.67
N GLY A 263 1.06 15.36 -9.43
CA GLY A 263 0.47 14.80 -8.23
C GLY A 263 1.06 13.46 -7.79
N LEU A 264 2.03 12.92 -8.54
CA LEU A 264 2.76 11.70 -8.14
C LEU A 264 3.46 11.92 -6.79
N ARG A 265 3.19 11.01 -5.84
CA ARG A 265 3.67 11.08 -4.46
C ARG A 265 3.65 9.71 -3.80
N VAL A 266 4.31 9.62 -2.65
CA VAL A 266 4.25 8.43 -1.77
C VAL A 266 2.81 8.10 -1.38
N GLY A 267 2.46 6.82 -1.35
CA GLY A 267 1.16 6.29 -0.95
C GLY A 267 0.17 6.01 -2.10
N LEU A 268 0.45 6.46 -3.33
CA LEU A 268 -0.34 6.11 -4.51
C LEU A 268 -0.19 4.63 -4.86
N THR A 269 -1.25 3.97 -5.33
CA THR A 269 -1.16 2.59 -5.83
C THR A 269 -0.41 2.53 -7.17
N ARG A 270 0.09 1.35 -7.55
CA ARG A 270 0.66 1.14 -8.91
C ARG A 270 -0.30 1.58 -10.01
N GLY A 271 -1.57 1.23 -9.92
CA GLY A 271 -2.59 1.64 -10.89
C GLY A 271 -2.80 3.16 -10.95
N GLU A 272 -2.77 3.84 -9.80
CA GLU A 272 -2.85 5.32 -9.75
C GLU A 272 -1.61 5.97 -10.39
N VAL A 273 -0.41 5.41 -10.15
CA VAL A 273 0.81 5.88 -10.83
C VAL A 273 0.71 5.66 -12.34
N ILE A 274 0.28 4.48 -12.79
CA ILE A 274 0.12 4.17 -14.21
C ILE A 274 -0.93 5.10 -14.85
N ALA A 275 -2.00 5.45 -14.14
CA ALA A 275 -2.99 6.42 -14.61
C ALA A 275 -2.38 7.83 -14.77
N ILE A 276 -1.52 8.26 -13.83
CA ILE A 276 -0.79 9.53 -13.92
C ILE A 276 0.17 9.55 -15.12
N LEU A 277 0.92 8.46 -15.30
CA LEU A 277 1.82 8.31 -16.45
C LEU A 277 1.04 8.17 -17.76
N GLY A 278 -0.18 7.64 -17.70
CA GLY A 278 -1.07 7.32 -18.83
C GLY A 278 -0.77 5.99 -19.52
N ARG A 279 0.36 5.35 -19.20
CA ARG A 279 0.71 3.97 -19.58
C ARG A 279 1.83 3.44 -18.68
N VAL A 280 2.05 2.14 -18.72
CA VAL A 280 3.24 1.51 -18.12
C VAL A 280 4.48 1.96 -18.90
N PRO A 281 5.56 2.42 -18.24
CA PRO A 281 6.80 2.76 -18.92
C PRO A 281 7.37 1.61 -19.74
N ALA A 282 7.95 1.92 -20.89
CA ALA A 282 8.63 0.95 -21.73
C ALA A 282 9.67 0.14 -20.93
N SER A 283 9.70 -1.18 -21.15
CA SER A 283 10.54 -2.16 -20.42
C SER A 283 10.02 -2.62 -19.05
N TYR A 284 8.90 -2.06 -18.57
CA TYR A 284 8.29 -2.48 -17.31
C TYR A 284 6.98 -3.23 -17.52
N THR A 285 6.55 -3.93 -16.47
CA THR A 285 5.19 -4.48 -16.36
C THR A 285 4.40 -3.65 -15.37
N ALA A 286 3.06 -3.71 -15.42
CA ALA A 286 2.19 -3.00 -14.48
C ALA A 286 2.37 -3.43 -13.00
N ARG A 287 3.15 -4.50 -12.75
CA ARG A 287 3.42 -5.08 -11.43
C ARG A 287 4.88 -4.96 -11.00
N ALA A 288 5.69 -4.18 -11.72
CA ALA A 288 7.08 -3.96 -11.35
C ALA A 288 7.22 -3.39 -9.93
N GLU A 289 8.34 -3.70 -9.28
CA GLU A 289 8.65 -3.21 -7.94
C GLU A 289 9.11 -1.76 -7.93
N ASP A 290 9.60 -1.28 -9.08
CA ASP A 290 9.94 0.11 -9.31
C ASP A 290 9.71 0.52 -10.77
N PHE A 291 9.67 1.83 -11.00
CA PHE A 291 9.87 2.44 -12.31
C PHE A 291 11.05 3.41 -12.22
N ALA A 292 12.03 3.27 -13.12
CA ALA A 292 13.09 4.24 -13.32
C ALA A 292 12.86 4.94 -14.67
N ILE A 293 12.49 6.22 -14.62
CA ILE A 293 12.07 6.98 -15.80
C ILE A 293 13.01 8.17 -16.00
N PRO A 294 13.71 8.27 -17.14
CA PRO A 294 14.61 9.40 -17.41
C PRO A 294 13.84 10.69 -17.69
N VAL A 295 14.53 11.83 -17.57
CA VAL A 295 14.10 13.11 -18.12
C VAL A 295 14.17 13.09 -19.64
N CYS A 296 13.24 13.78 -20.31
CA CYS A 296 13.25 13.92 -21.77
C CYS A 296 14.43 14.76 -22.25
N SER A 297 14.89 14.51 -23.49
CA SER A 297 16.01 15.23 -24.10
C SER A 297 15.53 16.57 -24.67
N ASP A 298 16.14 17.67 -24.25
CA ASP A 298 15.93 18.98 -24.85
C ASP A 298 16.87 19.20 -26.04
N GLY A 299 16.75 18.35 -27.07
CA GLY A 299 17.20 18.59 -28.45
C GLY A 299 18.70 18.84 -28.76
N ASP A 300 19.55 19.35 -27.86
CA ASP A 300 20.94 19.74 -28.21
C ASP A 300 21.91 20.07 -27.05
N SER A 301 21.63 19.80 -25.77
CA SER A 301 22.61 20.06 -24.69
C SER A 301 22.92 18.84 -23.83
N ILE A 302 24.10 18.27 -24.09
CA ILE A 302 24.76 17.27 -23.25
C ILE A 302 25.72 18.04 -22.35
N ALA A 303 25.29 18.36 -21.13
CA ALA A 303 26.19 18.72 -20.05
C ALA A 303 25.45 18.50 -18.72
N PHE A 304 25.76 17.40 -18.02
CA PHE A 304 25.33 17.07 -16.66
C PHE A 304 23.85 16.69 -16.39
N SER A 305 22.97 16.62 -17.39
CA SER A 305 21.51 16.72 -17.17
C SER A 305 20.66 15.52 -17.66
N LYS A 306 20.93 14.29 -17.21
CA LYS A 306 20.01 13.16 -17.42
C LYS A 306 19.41 12.64 -16.12
N TRP A 307 18.58 13.43 -15.46
CA TRP A 307 17.91 13.00 -14.23
C TRP A 307 17.04 11.76 -14.46
N PHE A 308 16.96 10.89 -13.45
CA PHE A 308 16.01 9.78 -13.39
C PHE A 308 15.08 9.94 -12.21
N ALA A 309 13.81 9.66 -12.42
CA ALA A 309 12.84 9.48 -11.36
C ALA A 309 12.71 7.98 -11.07
N LEU A 310 13.09 7.57 -9.87
CA LEU A 310 12.86 6.25 -9.31
C LEU A 310 11.59 6.28 -8.46
N ILE A 311 10.58 5.55 -8.87
CA ILE A 311 9.31 5.37 -8.16
C ILE A 311 9.32 3.94 -7.62
N ALA A 312 9.57 3.77 -6.32
CA ALA A 312 9.63 2.47 -5.69
C ALA A 312 8.28 2.11 -5.04
N PHE A 313 7.85 0.85 -5.19
CA PHE A 313 6.63 0.32 -4.62
C PHE A 313 6.91 -0.63 -3.46
N GLY A 314 6.17 -0.48 -2.37
CA GLY A 314 6.19 -1.40 -1.24
C GLY A 314 5.44 -2.71 -1.51
N GLN A 315 5.49 -3.61 -0.54
CA GLN A 315 4.70 -4.86 -0.57
C GLN A 315 3.18 -4.60 -0.64
N ASP A 316 2.73 -3.46 -0.11
CA ASP A 316 1.35 -2.98 -0.17
C ASP A 316 0.95 -2.42 -1.54
N LYS A 317 1.83 -2.55 -2.54
CA LYS A 317 1.61 -2.12 -3.93
C LYS A 317 1.46 -0.62 -4.07
N ARG A 318 1.88 0.15 -3.06
CA ARG A 318 1.87 1.61 -3.06
C ARG A 318 3.28 2.17 -3.14
N VAL A 319 3.40 3.39 -3.64
CA VAL A 319 4.68 4.10 -3.67
C VAL A 319 5.18 4.24 -2.23
N ASN A 320 6.33 3.66 -1.92
CA ASN A 320 6.98 3.79 -0.61
C ASN A 320 8.15 4.79 -0.64
N GLY A 321 8.67 5.09 -1.83
CA GLY A 321 9.74 6.04 -2.04
C GLY A 321 9.68 6.65 -3.44
N LEU A 322 10.00 7.94 -3.51
CA LEU A 322 10.19 8.67 -4.75
C LEU A 322 11.58 9.32 -4.70
N THR A 323 12.44 9.05 -5.67
CA THR A 323 13.79 9.59 -5.70
C THR A 323 14.11 10.17 -7.08
N PHE A 324 14.69 11.35 -7.13
CA PHE A 324 15.30 11.92 -8.31
C PHE A 324 16.81 11.86 -8.16
N VAL A 325 17.48 11.31 -9.16
CA VAL A 325 18.95 11.15 -9.15
C VAL A 325 19.56 11.70 -10.42
N THR A 326 20.78 12.21 -10.31
CA THR A 326 21.62 12.53 -11.47
C THR A 326 22.59 11.36 -11.68
N PRO A 327 22.59 10.63 -12.80
CA PRO A 327 23.47 9.49 -13.01
C PRO A 327 24.93 9.92 -13.09
N SER A 328 25.85 9.02 -12.77
CA SER A 328 27.28 9.18 -13.09
C SER A 328 27.47 9.19 -14.62
N GLU A 329 28.27 10.13 -15.14
CA GLU A 329 28.68 10.16 -16.55
C GLU A 329 29.55 8.95 -16.94
#